data_AF-A0AAE0C268-F1
#
_entry.id   AF-A0AAE0C268-F1
#
_cell.length_a   1.000
_cell.length_b   1.000
_cell.length_c   1.000
_cell.angle_alpha   90.00
_cell.angle_beta   90.00
_cell.angle_gamma   90.00
#
_symmetry.space_group_name_H-M   'P 1'
#
loop_
_entity.id
_entity.type
_entity.pdbx_description
1 polymer ?
#
loop_
_entity_poly.entity_id
_entity_poly.type
_entity_poly.pdbx_seq_one_letter_code
_entity_poly.pdbx_strand_id
1 'polypeptide(L)'
;MGATGEGRTKIEYDDGDVENVVLKEEKYRVFPSENEEEQPQQRATTTPWKTALLRHWTEKLGGNQHSGTAAEMQAAALQKSTADNYERHWKKFVKFCTEENLQWPPARAATVQLYMAALQKSGTVKGTSLQPYLSAINCFHEDFSFQGPAKGRAVTRAVKGMTAMQTAAAEQQNVTETTADRHGDAAGELAEGQQRTLDRAREGKGKNHLLSKRRLCIPREGVAELHELLDLWEQTRDEDWLQAASTSTARAADTASYWRLPCDKKKQFKTADANDWTACALGHVGCVPPEGGHYTAHRTRKGATACSRSVGVVMEKVCFFGRWVQLSSAVHYYIDPTAVADANMVYYFGWLTPGWQQTAAQYRVRRRVPAQISEDMAMIRV
;
A
#
# COMPACT_ATOMS: atom_id res chain seq x y z
N MET A 1 -56.88 -5.45 32.05
CA MET A 1 -56.67 -6.17 30.78
C MET A 1 -55.59 -5.43 30.01
N GLY A 2 -54.42 -6.04 29.81
CA GLY A 2 -53.31 -5.43 29.07
C GLY A 2 -52.14 -6.40 29.04
N ALA A 3 -51.78 -6.87 27.85
CA ALA A 3 -51.04 -8.08 27.59
C ALA A 3 -49.53 -7.97 27.82
N THR A 4 -48.96 -9.04 28.35
CA THR A 4 -47.53 -9.38 28.34
C THR A 4 -47.08 -9.74 26.94
N GLY A 5 -46.15 -8.96 26.37
CA GLY A 5 -45.49 -9.28 25.10
C GLY A 5 -44.05 -9.73 25.35
N GLU A 6 -43.82 -11.05 25.37
CA GLU A 6 -42.49 -11.65 25.27
C GLU A 6 -41.98 -11.48 23.84
N GLY A 7 -40.95 -10.64 23.65
CA GLY A 7 -40.19 -10.60 22.41
C GLY A 7 -39.21 -11.77 22.33
N ARG A 8 -39.65 -12.92 21.83
CA ARG A 8 -38.75 -14.00 21.41
C ARG A 8 -38.06 -13.60 20.11
N THR A 9 -36.75 -13.39 20.16
CA THR A 9 -35.92 -13.33 18.96
C THR A 9 -35.86 -14.72 18.35
N LYS A 10 -36.51 -14.90 17.20
CA LYS A 10 -36.39 -16.10 16.38
C LYS A 10 -35.03 -16.05 15.68
N ILE A 11 -34.11 -16.94 16.05
CA ILE A 11 -32.87 -17.18 15.30
C ILE A 11 -33.21 -18.24 14.26
N GLU A 12 -33.28 -17.84 13.00
CA GLU A 12 -33.28 -18.77 11.86
C GLU A 12 -31.81 -19.07 11.51
N TYR A 13 -31.46 -20.35 11.59
CA TYR A 13 -30.19 -20.86 11.08
C TYR A 13 -30.38 -21.17 9.60
N ASP A 14 -29.58 -20.53 8.76
CA ASP A 14 -29.41 -20.93 7.36
C ASP A 14 -28.40 -22.08 7.34
N ASP A 15 -28.86 -23.23 6.87
CA ASP A 15 -28.11 -24.48 6.82
C ASP A 15 -26.90 -24.37 5.87
N GLY A 16 -25.70 -24.61 6.41
CA GLY A 16 -24.58 -25.17 5.65
C GLY A 16 -23.48 -24.21 5.19
N ASP A 17 -22.58 -23.83 6.10
CA ASP A 17 -21.10 -23.94 5.93
C ASP A 17 -20.39 -23.26 7.11
N VAL A 18 -20.00 -24.04 8.11
CA VAL A 18 -19.31 -23.56 9.33
C VAL A 18 -17.77 -23.69 9.22
N GLU A 19 -17.21 -23.89 8.02
CA GLU A 19 -15.76 -24.17 7.85
C GLU A 19 -14.90 -23.02 7.27
N ASN A 20 -15.45 -21.81 7.12
CA ASN A 20 -14.71 -20.69 6.53
C ASN A 20 -14.66 -19.45 7.45
N VAL A 21 -13.45 -19.03 7.84
CA VAL A 21 -13.26 -17.72 8.49
C VAL A 21 -13.37 -16.61 7.45
N VAL A 22 -14.35 -15.73 7.65
CA VAL A 22 -14.61 -14.58 6.76
C VAL A 22 -13.99 -13.32 7.37
N LEU A 23 -12.91 -12.82 6.77
CA LEU A 23 -12.38 -11.49 7.08
C LEU A 23 -13.30 -10.42 6.47
N LYS A 24 -14.22 -9.86 7.26
CA LYS A 24 -15.05 -8.71 6.85
C LYS A 24 -14.40 -7.39 7.29
N GLU A 25 -13.89 -6.60 6.35
CA GLU A 25 -13.70 -5.16 6.59
C GLU A 25 -15.01 -4.43 6.28
N GLU A 26 -15.82 -4.17 7.30
CA GLU A 26 -16.97 -3.27 7.20
C GLU A 26 -16.51 -1.82 7.39
N LYS A 27 -16.36 -1.11 6.27
CA LYS A 27 -16.34 0.35 6.28
C LYS A 27 -17.80 0.84 6.20
N TYR A 28 -18.32 1.36 7.31
CA TYR A 28 -19.64 1.99 7.33
C TYR A 28 -19.63 3.29 6.52
N ARG A 29 -20.64 3.46 5.66
CA ARG A 29 -21.15 4.78 5.25
C ARG A 29 -22.14 5.18 6.33
N VAL A 30 -21.86 6.27 7.05
CA VAL A 30 -22.89 6.95 7.84
C VAL A 30 -23.90 7.51 6.84
N PHE A 31 -25.12 7.01 6.85
CA PHE A 31 -26.26 7.72 6.30
C PHE A 31 -26.72 8.70 7.40
N PRO A 32 -26.87 10.00 7.11
CA PRO A 32 -27.39 10.92 8.10
C PRO A 32 -28.85 10.54 8.40
N SER A 33 -29.17 10.31 9.68
CA SER A 33 -30.55 10.27 10.14
C SER A 33 -31.12 11.69 10.07
N GLU A 34 -32.34 11.83 9.55
CA GLU A 34 -32.99 13.11 9.23
C GLU A 34 -33.38 13.99 10.44
N ASN A 35 -32.91 13.69 11.65
CA ASN A 35 -33.20 14.50 12.83
C ASN A 35 -32.00 14.50 13.76
N GLU A 36 -31.08 15.44 13.58
CA GLU A 36 -30.21 15.90 14.67
C GLU A 36 -29.73 17.32 14.36
N GLU A 37 -30.12 18.22 15.27
CA GLU A 37 -29.84 19.65 15.28
C GLU A 37 -28.32 19.92 15.22
N GLU A 38 -27.98 21.01 14.54
CA GLU A 38 -26.63 21.51 14.33
C GLU A 38 -25.78 21.54 15.63
N GLN A 39 -24.74 20.72 15.68
CA GLN A 39 -23.58 20.97 16.54
C GLN A 39 -22.29 21.11 15.70
N PRO A 40 -21.53 22.21 15.88
CA PRO A 40 -20.39 22.52 15.02
C PRO A 40 -19.09 21.97 15.62
N GLN A 41 -18.55 20.85 15.12
CA GLN A 41 -17.12 20.50 15.24
C GLN A 41 -16.71 19.21 14.49
N GLN A 42 -16.81 19.21 13.16
CA GLN A 42 -15.90 18.44 12.31
C GLN A 42 -15.24 19.39 11.31
N ARG A 43 -14.38 20.30 11.80
CA ARG A 43 -13.42 20.97 10.90
C ARG A 43 -12.45 19.90 10.40
N ALA A 44 -12.72 19.39 9.21
CA ALA A 44 -11.77 18.60 8.46
C ALA A 44 -10.40 19.30 8.49
N THR A 45 -9.35 18.55 8.78
CA THR A 45 -7.96 19.02 8.80
C THR A 45 -7.53 19.33 7.36
N THR A 46 -7.97 20.46 6.84
CA THR A 46 -7.68 20.97 5.49
C THR A 46 -6.20 21.33 5.40
N THR A 47 -5.53 20.84 4.36
CA THR A 47 -4.11 21.12 4.15
C THR A 47 -3.92 22.58 3.70
N PRO A 48 -2.80 23.23 4.01
CA PRO A 48 -2.51 24.59 3.54
C PRO A 48 -2.73 24.77 2.02
N TRP A 49 -2.37 23.76 1.21
CA TRP A 49 -2.68 23.75 -0.23
C TRP A 49 -4.16 23.89 -0.52
N LYS A 50 -5.00 23.04 0.10
CA LYS A 50 -6.45 23.04 -0.13
C LYS A 50 -7.08 24.34 0.35
N THR A 51 -6.60 24.90 1.45
CA THR A 51 -7.05 26.21 1.95
C THR A 51 -6.72 27.33 0.96
N ALA A 52 -5.52 27.33 0.38
CA ALA A 52 -5.13 28.30 -0.64
C ALA A 52 -5.95 28.14 -1.93
N LEU A 53 -6.21 26.90 -2.35
CA LEU A 53 -7.01 26.60 -3.52
C LEU A 53 -8.47 27.05 -3.37
N LEU A 54 -9.06 26.78 -2.21
CA LEU A 54 -10.42 27.21 -1.88
C LEU A 54 -10.52 28.73 -1.99
N ARG A 55 -9.59 29.46 -1.35
CA ARG A 55 -9.55 30.93 -1.41
C ARG A 55 -9.46 31.45 -2.85
N HIS A 56 -8.52 30.91 -3.65
CA HIS A 56 -8.33 31.33 -5.04
C HIS A 56 -9.60 31.18 -5.86
N TRP A 57 -10.27 30.03 -5.78
CA TRP A 57 -11.49 29.79 -6.57
C TRP A 57 -12.70 30.54 -6.03
N THR A 58 -12.82 30.76 -4.72
CA THR A 58 -13.86 31.64 -4.16
C THR A 58 -13.71 33.06 -4.70
N GLU A 59 -12.51 33.61 -4.74
CA GLU A 59 -12.24 34.94 -5.30
C GLU A 59 -12.52 34.98 -6.81
N LYS A 60 -12.05 33.96 -7.54
CA LYS A 60 -12.14 33.92 -9.02
C LYS A 60 -13.57 33.68 -9.55
N LEU A 61 -14.37 32.88 -8.85
CA LEU A 61 -15.75 32.57 -9.25
C LEU A 61 -16.76 33.66 -8.83
N GLY A 62 -16.35 34.59 -7.97
CA GLY A 62 -17.19 35.70 -7.49
C GLY A 62 -18.22 35.27 -6.43
N GLY A 63 -19.14 36.15 -6.07
CA GLY A 63 -20.06 35.98 -4.93
C GLY A 63 -21.44 35.37 -5.21
N ASN A 64 -21.60 34.56 -6.27
CA ASN A 64 -22.90 33.92 -6.52
C ASN A 64 -23.14 32.74 -5.57
N GLN A 65 -24.40 32.31 -5.47
CA GLN A 65 -24.84 31.23 -4.56
C GLN A 65 -24.16 29.87 -4.81
N HIS A 66 -23.49 29.66 -5.95
CA HIS A 66 -22.84 28.42 -6.32
C HIS A 66 -21.30 28.45 -6.18
N SER A 67 -20.70 29.64 -6.04
CA SER A 67 -19.23 29.80 -6.01
C SER A 67 -18.56 29.05 -4.86
N GLY A 68 -19.19 29.02 -3.68
CA GLY A 68 -18.68 28.28 -2.52
C GLY A 68 -18.56 26.78 -2.81
N THR A 69 -19.65 26.16 -3.25
CA THR A 69 -19.70 24.74 -3.61
C THR A 69 -18.74 24.42 -4.76
N ALA A 70 -18.66 25.28 -5.78
CA ALA A 70 -17.74 25.08 -6.90
C ALA A 70 -16.26 25.13 -6.46
N ALA A 71 -15.90 26.02 -5.54
CA ALA A 71 -14.55 26.07 -4.96
C ALA A 71 -14.25 24.83 -4.09
N GLU A 72 -15.24 24.35 -3.33
CA GLU A 72 -15.12 23.11 -2.56
C GLU A 72 -14.92 21.88 -3.45
N MET A 73 -15.61 21.81 -4.59
CA MET A 73 -15.43 20.74 -5.58
C MET A 73 -13.98 20.67 -6.07
N GLN A 74 -13.34 21.82 -6.34
CA GLN A 74 -11.92 21.88 -6.73
C GLN A 74 -11.02 21.36 -5.60
N ALA A 75 -11.23 21.83 -4.36
CA ALA A 75 -10.44 21.40 -3.21
C ALA A 75 -10.66 19.92 -2.83
N ALA A 76 -11.84 19.37 -3.11
CA ALA A 76 -12.21 17.98 -2.82
C ALA A 76 -11.63 16.98 -3.84
N ALA A 77 -11.37 17.41 -5.08
CA ALA A 77 -10.85 16.55 -6.15
C ALA A 77 -9.52 15.87 -5.78
N LEU A 78 -8.69 16.52 -4.95
CA LEU A 78 -7.42 15.96 -4.49
C LEU A 78 -7.58 15.18 -3.18
N GLN A 79 -7.25 13.88 -3.17
CA GLN A 79 -7.19 13.10 -1.93
C GLN A 79 -6.17 13.71 -0.94
N LYS A 80 -6.46 13.68 0.36
CA LYS A 80 -5.62 14.33 1.39
C LYS A 80 -4.16 13.89 1.33
N SER A 81 -3.90 12.58 1.21
CA SER A 81 -2.54 12.04 1.09
C SER A 81 -1.80 12.53 -0.15
N THR A 82 -2.51 12.73 -1.26
CA THR A 82 -1.95 13.32 -2.48
C THR A 82 -1.64 14.80 -2.28
N ALA A 83 -2.55 15.55 -1.63
CA ALA A 83 -2.36 16.97 -1.31
C ALA A 83 -1.15 17.19 -0.39
N ASP A 84 -1.03 16.41 0.68
CA ASP A 84 0.12 16.44 1.60
C ASP A 84 1.44 16.15 0.86
N ASN A 85 1.41 15.18 -0.06
CA ASN A 85 2.59 14.83 -0.83
C ASN A 85 2.98 15.94 -1.82
N TYR A 86 2.01 16.53 -2.53
CA TYR A 86 2.26 17.64 -3.45
C TYR A 86 2.74 18.87 -2.70
N GLU A 87 2.14 19.21 -1.57
CA GLU A 87 2.57 20.34 -0.73
C GLU A 87 4.02 20.19 -0.29
N ARG A 88 4.44 18.99 0.14
CA ARG A 88 5.83 18.71 0.51
C ARG A 88 6.80 18.92 -0.66
N HIS A 89 6.46 18.46 -1.86
CA HIS A 89 7.32 18.66 -3.04
C HIS A 89 7.35 20.12 -3.50
N TRP A 90 6.21 20.81 -3.43
CA TRP A 90 6.10 22.21 -3.77
C TRP A 90 6.90 23.10 -2.81
N LYS A 91 6.83 22.87 -1.49
CA LYS A 91 7.67 23.59 -0.51
C LYS A 91 9.15 23.45 -0.81
N LYS A 92 9.62 22.28 -1.26
CA LYS A 92 11.01 22.10 -1.70
C LYS A 92 11.35 22.94 -2.93
N PHE A 93 10.44 23.00 -3.91
CA PHE A 93 10.63 23.82 -5.10
C PHE A 93 10.63 25.32 -4.76
N VAL A 94 9.69 25.79 -3.93
CA VAL A 94 9.65 27.18 -3.47
C VAL A 94 10.93 27.54 -2.72
N LYS A 95 11.37 26.69 -1.79
CA LYS A 95 12.64 26.89 -1.07
C LYS A 95 13.82 27.07 -2.04
N PHE A 96 13.97 26.16 -3.01
CA PHE A 96 15.00 26.27 -4.04
C PHE A 96 14.89 27.59 -4.82
N CYS A 97 13.69 27.95 -5.29
CA CYS A 97 13.50 29.19 -6.03
C CYS A 97 13.82 30.43 -5.17
N THR A 98 13.48 30.43 -3.88
CA THR A 98 13.85 31.52 -2.97
C THR A 98 15.36 31.62 -2.79
N GLU A 99 16.04 30.49 -2.57
CA GLU A 99 17.50 30.45 -2.38
C GLU A 99 18.27 30.90 -3.64
N GLU A 100 17.75 30.55 -4.83
CA GLU A 100 18.36 30.90 -6.12
C GLU A 100 17.83 32.24 -6.70
N ASN A 101 17.01 32.98 -5.96
CA ASN A 101 16.37 34.23 -6.42
C ASN A 101 15.59 34.07 -7.74
N LEU A 102 14.88 32.95 -7.91
CA LEU A 102 14.05 32.62 -9.05
C LEU A 102 12.56 32.85 -8.75
N GLN A 103 11.82 33.26 -9.78
CA GLN A 103 10.36 33.33 -9.72
C GLN A 103 9.74 31.93 -9.67
N TRP A 104 8.78 31.72 -8.77
CA TRP A 104 8.15 30.43 -8.52
C TRP A 104 6.72 30.31 -9.08
N PRO A 105 5.84 31.34 -8.98
CA PRO A 105 4.68 31.43 -9.88
C PRO A 105 4.60 32.76 -10.67
N PRO A 106 4.27 32.72 -11.97
CA PRO A 106 4.47 31.55 -12.84
C PRO A 106 5.96 31.24 -13.00
N ALA A 107 6.38 30.03 -12.70
CA ALA A 107 7.71 29.54 -13.07
C ALA A 107 7.75 29.24 -14.57
N ARG A 108 8.94 29.36 -15.16
CA ARG A 108 9.24 28.93 -16.53
C ARG A 108 9.82 27.52 -16.56
N ALA A 109 9.75 26.85 -17.71
CA ALA A 109 10.35 25.52 -17.89
C ALA A 109 11.86 25.49 -17.55
N ALA A 110 12.59 26.57 -17.83
CA ALA A 110 14.00 26.71 -17.46
C ALA A 110 14.22 26.68 -15.93
N THR A 111 13.33 27.28 -15.13
CA THR A 111 13.39 27.23 -13.65
C THR A 111 13.24 25.78 -13.16
N VAL A 112 12.35 25.01 -13.80
CA VAL A 112 12.15 23.59 -13.47
C VAL A 112 13.41 22.77 -13.81
N GLN A 113 14.07 23.05 -14.94
CA GLN A 113 15.31 22.38 -15.30
C GLN A 113 16.46 22.67 -14.32
N LEU A 114 16.59 23.93 -13.88
CA LEU A 114 17.56 24.31 -12.83
C LEU A 114 17.28 23.56 -11.53
N TYR A 115 16.01 23.46 -11.14
CA TYR A 115 15.63 22.67 -9.96
C TYR A 115 15.98 21.19 -10.10
N MET A 116 15.74 20.59 -11.27
CA MET A 116 16.13 19.21 -11.54
C MET A 116 17.65 19.00 -11.46
N ALA A 117 18.44 19.97 -11.94
CA ALA A 117 19.89 19.93 -11.82
C ALA A 117 20.35 20.02 -10.36
N ALA A 118 19.70 20.85 -9.54
CA ALA A 118 19.95 20.92 -8.10
C ALA A 118 19.60 19.61 -7.39
N LEU A 119 18.47 18.98 -7.74
CA LEU A 119 18.10 17.65 -7.22
C LEU A 119 19.13 16.59 -7.61
N GLN A 120 19.63 16.61 -8.85
CA GLN A 120 20.71 15.73 -9.30
C GLN A 120 21.99 15.94 -8.50
N LYS A 121 22.42 17.19 -8.32
CA LYS A 121 23.63 17.53 -7.56
C LYS A 121 23.55 17.09 -6.10
N SER A 122 22.34 17.08 -5.51
CA SER A 122 22.14 16.59 -4.14
C SER A 122 22.36 15.09 -3.97
N GLY A 123 22.29 14.30 -5.06
CA GLY A 123 22.38 12.83 -5.02
C GLY A 123 21.19 12.12 -4.37
N THR A 124 20.24 12.85 -3.77
CA THR A 124 19.15 12.27 -2.98
C THR A 124 17.95 11.78 -3.79
N VAL A 125 17.82 12.22 -5.05
CA VAL A 125 16.65 11.92 -5.90
C VAL A 125 17.08 11.21 -7.18
N LYS A 126 16.55 10.00 -7.40
CA LYS A 126 16.75 9.27 -8.66
C LYS A 126 15.91 9.90 -9.78
N GLY A 127 16.44 9.93 -11.00
CA GLY A 127 15.75 10.45 -12.19
C GLY A 127 14.39 9.77 -12.42
N THR A 128 14.32 8.46 -12.17
CA THR A 128 13.07 7.66 -12.24
C THR A 128 12.03 8.03 -11.18
N SER A 129 12.44 8.76 -10.12
CA SER A 129 11.60 9.18 -9.01
C SER A 129 11.26 10.67 -9.05
N LEU A 130 11.55 11.37 -10.14
CA LEU A 130 11.25 12.81 -10.30
C LEU A 130 9.77 13.12 -10.52
N GLN A 131 9.01 12.17 -11.07
CA GLN A 131 7.63 12.43 -11.49
C GLN A 131 6.75 13.07 -10.41
N PRO A 132 6.79 12.66 -9.12
CA PRO A 132 6.02 13.32 -8.06
C PRO A 132 6.36 14.81 -7.87
N TYR A 133 7.63 15.19 -8.06
CA TYR A 133 8.06 16.59 -7.97
C TYR A 133 7.48 17.42 -9.11
N LEU A 134 7.61 16.92 -10.34
CA LEU A 134 7.12 17.61 -11.54
C LEU A 134 5.59 17.72 -11.55
N SER A 135 4.90 16.66 -11.12
CA SER A 135 3.45 16.64 -10.98
C SER A 135 2.97 17.66 -9.94
N ALA A 136 3.64 17.79 -8.80
CA ALA A 136 3.30 18.81 -7.80
C ALA A 136 3.45 20.24 -8.36
N ILE A 137 4.55 20.52 -9.08
CA ILE A 137 4.78 21.83 -9.70
C ILE A 137 3.69 22.15 -10.73
N ASN A 138 3.38 21.21 -11.63
CA ASN A 138 2.32 21.40 -12.63
C ASN A 138 0.95 21.58 -11.99
N CYS A 139 0.61 20.74 -11.00
CA CYS A 139 -0.66 20.81 -10.28
C CYS A 139 -0.83 22.19 -9.63
N PHE A 140 0.21 22.70 -8.95
CA PHE A 140 0.14 24.04 -8.37
C PHE A 140 -0.13 25.10 -9.43
N HIS A 141 0.61 25.07 -10.54
CA HIS A 141 0.42 26.08 -11.59
C HIS A 141 -1.00 26.03 -12.15
N GLU A 142 -1.48 24.84 -12.48
CA GLU A 142 -2.81 24.63 -13.06
C GLU A 142 -3.95 24.99 -12.09
N ASP A 143 -3.80 24.61 -10.82
CA ASP A 143 -4.72 24.93 -9.72
C ASP A 143 -4.93 26.44 -9.55
N PHE A 144 -3.89 27.24 -9.83
CA PHE A 144 -3.89 28.70 -9.80
C PHE A 144 -3.91 29.33 -11.20
N SER A 145 -4.40 28.58 -12.20
CA SER A 145 -4.67 29.06 -13.57
C SER A 145 -3.45 29.50 -14.39
N PHE A 146 -2.26 29.03 -14.03
CA PHE A 146 -1.05 29.16 -14.82
C PHE A 146 -0.83 27.92 -15.70
N GLN A 147 0.00 28.08 -16.74
CA GLN A 147 0.46 26.94 -17.53
C GLN A 147 1.44 26.08 -16.73
N GLY A 148 1.28 24.76 -16.73
CA GLY A 148 2.20 23.82 -16.08
C GLY A 148 3.61 23.88 -16.69
N PRO A 149 4.64 24.36 -15.97
CA PRO A 149 5.97 24.60 -16.54
C PRO A 149 6.84 23.35 -16.59
N ALA A 150 6.45 22.29 -15.87
CA ALA A 150 7.14 21.01 -15.84
C ALA A 150 6.58 20.04 -16.91
N LYS A 151 6.22 20.57 -18.08
CA LYS A 151 5.71 19.84 -19.26
C LYS A 151 6.56 20.16 -20.50
N GLY A 152 6.42 19.33 -21.54
CA GLY A 152 7.04 19.57 -22.84
C GLY A 152 8.48 19.06 -23.00
N ARG A 153 9.01 19.23 -24.22
CA ARG A 153 10.23 18.56 -24.71
C ARG A 153 11.48 18.88 -23.87
N ALA A 154 11.60 20.12 -23.38
CA ALA A 154 12.72 20.57 -22.57
C ALA A 154 12.83 19.80 -21.25
N VAL A 155 11.71 19.64 -20.54
CA VAL A 155 11.64 18.90 -19.27
C VAL A 155 11.81 17.41 -19.52
N THR A 156 11.18 16.86 -20.56
CA THR A 156 11.36 15.44 -20.94
C THR A 156 12.82 15.12 -21.24
N ARG A 157 13.54 15.99 -21.97
CA ARG A 157 14.98 15.83 -22.23
C ARG A 157 15.79 15.89 -20.94
N ALA A 158 15.47 16.80 -20.03
CA ALA A 158 16.15 16.91 -18.75
C ALA A 158 15.97 15.64 -17.88
N VAL A 159 14.76 15.06 -17.83
CA VAL A 159 14.51 13.81 -17.07
C VAL A 159 15.34 12.66 -17.66
N LYS A 160 15.34 12.53 -18.99
CA LYS A 160 16.15 11.52 -19.70
C LYS A 160 17.64 11.72 -19.43
N GLY A 161 18.13 12.95 -19.54
CA GLY A 161 19.53 13.30 -19.27
C GLY A 161 19.95 12.99 -17.83
N MET A 162 19.13 13.35 -16.83
CA MET A 162 19.40 13.02 -15.43
C MET A 162 19.47 11.51 -15.20
N THR A 163 18.55 10.75 -15.79
CA THR A 163 18.56 9.29 -15.66
C THR A 163 19.81 8.69 -16.28
N ALA A 164 20.19 9.12 -17.49
CA ALA A 164 21.39 8.66 -18.16
C ALA A 164 22.68 9.00 -17.40
N MET A 165 22.79 10.21 -16.85
CA MET A 165 23.93 10.63 -16.03
C MET A 165 24.07 9.79 -14.76
N GLN A 166 22.94 9.46 -14.12
CA GLN A 166 22.95 8.58 -12.93
C GLN A 166 23.32 7.14 -13.28
N THR A 167 22.82 6.61 -14.40
CA THR A 167 23.19 5.27 -14.88
C THR A 167 24.68 5.21 -15.20
N ALA A 168 25.21 6.17 -15.96
CA ALA A 168 26.63 6.22 -16.30
C ALA A 168 27.54 6.36 -15.06
N ALA A 169 27.12 7.14 -14.06
CA ALA A 169 27.86 7.24 -12.79
C ALA A 169 27.86 5.92 -12.01
N ALA A 170 26.74 5.20 -11.99
CA ALA A 170 26.65 3.88 -11.36
C ALA A 170 27.48 2.82 -12.11
N GLU A 171 27.49 2.86 -13.44
CA GLU A 171 28.34 2.00 -14.29
C GLU A 171 29.82 2.27 -14.04
N GLN A 172 30.24 3.54 -13.93
CA GLN A 172 31.62 3.90 -13.61
C GLN A 172 32.04 3.42 -12.21
N GLN A 173 31.15 3.52 -11.22
CA GLN A 173 31.40 2.99 -9.87
C GLN A 173 31.57 1.47 -9.88
N ASN A 174 30.68 0.77 -10.59
CA ASN A 174 30.79 -0.68 -10.76
C ASN A 174 32.07 -1.06 -11.54
N VAL A 175 32.46 -0.30 -12.57
CA VAL A 175 33.71 -0.55 -13.30
C VAL A 175 34.92 -0.30 -12.40
N THR A 176 34.94 0.71 -11.52
CA THR A 176 36.06 0.91 -10.59
C THR A 176 36.15 -0.17 -9.50
N GLU A 177 35.03 -0.76 -9.07
CA GLU A 177 35.05 -1.94 -8.19
C GLU A 177 35.39 -3.23 -8.96
N THR A 178 35.00 -3.35 -10.23
CA THR A 178 35.23 -4.54 -11.06
C THR A 178 36.59 -4.53 -11.77
N THR A 179 37.24 -3.38 -12.00
CA THR A 179 38.61 -3.33 -12.55
C THR A 179 39.68 -3.71 -11.53
N ALA A 180 39.33 -3.85 -10.26
CA ALA A 180 40.14 -4.59 -9.28
C ALA A 180 40.04 -6.11 -9.46
N ASP A 181 39.04 -6.62 -10.20
CA ASP A 181 38.77 -8.04 -10.41
C ASP A 181 38.45 -8.34 -11.89
N ARG A 182 39.54 -8.52 -12.65
CA ARG A 182 39.64 -9.27 -13.92
C ARG A 182 39.27 -8.58 -15.24
N HIS A 183 40.27 -8.57 -16.11
CA HIS A 183 40.17 -8.66 -17.56
C HIS A 183 39.24 -9.80 -18.03
N GLY A 184 38.43 -9.56 -19.06
CA GLY A 184 37.76 -10.62 -19.83
C GLY A 184 36.50 -10.18 -20.55
N ASP A 185 36.55 -10.22 -21.88
CA ASP A 185 35.52 -9.87 -22.88
C ASP A 185 34.09 -10.40 -22.66
N ALA A 186 33.10 -9.56 -22.99
CA ALA A 186 32.03 -9.82 -23.98
C ALA A 186 30.84 -8.85 -23.76
N ALA A 187 30.81 -7.73 -24.49
CA ALA A 187 29.69 -6.79 -24.46
C ALA A 187 29.19 -6.53 -25.89
N GLY A 188 28.09 -7.20 -26.24
CA GLY A 188 27.31 -6.90 -27.44
C GLY A 188 25.99 -7.67 -27.38
N GLU A 189 24.87 -7.01 -27.71
CA GLU A 189 23.52 -7.59 -27.90
C GLU A 189 22.57 -7.79 -26.70
N LEU A 190 22.50 -6.86 -25.74
CA LEU A 190 21.34 -6.83 -24.79
C LEU A 190 20.58 -5.48 -24.72
N ALA A 191 21.02 -4.44 -25.44
CA ALA A 191 20.48 -3.09 -25.27
C ALA A 191 19.22 -2.77 -26.09
N GLU A 192 18.90 -3.49 -27.17
CA GLU A 192 17.76 -3.12 -28.04
C GLU A 192 16.41 -3.76 -27.65
N GLY A 193 16.41 -4.81 -26.83
CA GLY A 193 15.19 -5.53 -26.43
C GLY A 193 14.39 -4.88 -25.31
N GLN A 194 15.03 -4.13 -24.41
CA GLN A 194 14.38 -3.57 -23.22
C GLN A 194 13.73 -2.19 -23.44
N GLN A 195 14.17 -1.45 -24.46
CA GLN A 195 13.69 -0.09 -24.71
C GLN A 195 12.22 -0.05 -25.20
N ARG A 196 11.77 -1.07 -25.94
CA ARG A 196 10.42 -1.09 -26.56
C ARG A 196 9.29 -1.46 -25.60
N THR A 197 9.60 -2.05 -24.45
CA THR A 197 8.58 -2.48 -23.48
C THR A 197 8.22 -1.39 -22.46
N LEU A 198 9.04 -0.35 -22.32
CA LEU A 198 8.82 0.75 -21.38
C LEU A 198 7.83 1.82 -21.88
N ASP A 199 7.64 1.95 -23.20
CA ASP A 199 6.85 3.05 -23.78
C ASP A 199 5.34 2.78 -23.83
N ARG A 200 4.87 1.52 -23.68
CA ARG A 200 3.43 1.20 -23.63
C ARG A 200 2.80 1.20 -22.22
N ALA A 201 3.60 1.29 -21.16
CA ALA A 201 3.11 1.22 -19.78
C ALA A 201 2.74 2.57 -19.16
N ARG A 202 2.77 3.67 -19.94
CA ARG A 202 2.58 5.04 -19.42
C ARG A 202 1.14 5.54 -19.39
N GLU A 203 0.20 4.82 -19.98
CA GLU A 203 -1.22 5.20 -19.98
C GLU A 203 -2.01 4.29 -19.04
N GLY A 204 -2.40 4.81 -17.87
CA GLY A 204 -3.25 4.08 -16.94
C GLY A 204 -2.86 4.15 -15.46
N LYS A 205 -2.35 5.28 -14.95
CA LYS A 205 -2.38 5.55 -13.50
C LYS A 205 -3.59 6.39 -13.12
N GLY A 206 -4.78 5.85 -13.37
CA GLY A 206 -6.00 6.25 -12.68
C GLY A 206 -6.31 5.21 -11.62
N LYS A 207 -6.16 5.55 -10.33
CA LYS A 207 -6.59 4.69 -9.20
C LYS A 207 -8.13 4.67 -9.07
N ASN A 208 -8.85 4.58 -10.18
CA ASN A 208 -10.29 4.33 -10.19
C ASN A 208 -10.50 2.81 -10.22
N HIS A 209 -9.99 2.12 -9.20
CA HIS A 209 -10.55 0.83 -8.88
C HIS A 209 -11.92 1.10 -8.29
N LEU A 210 -12.99 0.81 -9.04
CA LEU A 210 -14.27 0.51 -8.43
C LEU A 210 -13.97 -0.44 -7.28
N LEU A 211 -14.17 0.03 -6.05
CA LEU A 211 -13.92 -0.73 -4.84
C LEU A 211 -15.00 -1.82 -4.75
N SER A 212 -14.93 -2.83 -5.62
CA SER A 212 -15.67 -4.06 -5.36
C SER A 212 -15.03 -4.69 -4.13
N LYS A 213 -15.81 -4.76 -3.05
CA LYS A 213 -15.44 -5.51 -1.86
C LYS A 213 -15.27 -6.96 -2.32
N ARG A 214 -14.04 -7.45 -2.34
CA ARG A 214 -13.76 -8.88 -2.60
C ARG A 214 -13.63 -9.56 -1.26
N ARG A 215 -14.38 -10.64 -1.06
CA ARG A 215 -14.17 -11.53 0.08
C ARG A 215 -13.03 -12.47 -0.29
N LEU A 216 -12.00 -12.50 0.55
CA LEU A 216 -10.97 -13.51 0.50
C LEU A 216 -11.31 -14.52 1.59
N CYS A 217 -11.49 -15.77 1.20
CA CYS A 217 -11.72 -16.87 2.12
C CYS A 217 -10.49 -17.78 2.08
N ILE A 218 -10.00 -18.16 3.26
CA ILE A 218 -8.94 -19.15 3.43
C ILE A 218 -9.59 -20.34 4.12
N PRO A 219 -9.68 -21.52 3.46
CA PRO A 219 -10.30 -22.69 4.06
C PRO A 219 -9.51 -23.13 5.30
N ARG A 220 -10.20 -23.63 6.33
CA ARG A 220 -9.56 -24.09 7.58
C ARG A 220 -8.51 -25.16 7.31
N GLU A 221 -8.77 -26.03 6.33
CA GLU A 221 -7.86 -27.10 5.93
C GLU A 221 -6.62 -26.59 5.19
N GLY A 222 -6.70 -25.39 4.61
CA GLY A 222 -5.64 -24.81 3.80
C GLY A 222 -4.50 -24.24 4.63
N VAL A 223 -4.81 -23.66 5.80
CA VAL A 223 -3.83 -23.13 6.75
C VAL A 223 -4.40 -23.30 8.17
N ALA A 224 -4.34 -24.51 8.71
CA ALA A 224 -5.00 -24.85 9.98
C ALA A 224 -4.50 -23.99 11.15
N GLU A 225 -3.20 -23.76 11.20
CA GLU A 225 -2.51 -22.97 12.23
C GLU A 225 -2.95 -21.49 12.22
N LEU A 226 -3.38 -20.96 11.06
CA LEU A 226 -3.98 -19.63 11.01
C LEU A 226 -5.34 -19.62 11.73
N HIS A 227 -6.14 -20.67 11.56
CA HIS A 227 -7.43 -20.77 12.23
C HIS A 227 -7.26 -21.03 13.73
N GLU A 228 -6.26 -21.83 14.14
CA GLU A 228 -5.91 -21.98 15.56
C GLU A 228 -5.47 -20.65 16.19
N LEU A 229 -4.69 -19.84 15.48
CA LEU A 229 -4.32 -18.50 15.91
C LEU A 229 -5.53 -17.56 16.01
N LEU A 230 -6.47 -17.66 15.09
CA LEU A 230 -7.70 -16.87 15.11
C LEU A 230 -8.61 -17.30 16.26
N ASP A 231 -8.77 -18.62 16.47
CA ASP A 231 -9.52 -19.19 17.59
C ASP A 231 -8.89 -18.74 18.93
N LEU A 232 -7.56 -18.78 19.05
CA LEU A 232 -6.84 -18.29 20.22
C LEU A 232 -7.05 -16.79 20.43
N TRP A 233 -6.94 -15.99 19.36
CA TRP A 233 -7.19 -14.56 19.43
C TRP A 233 -8.63 -14.25 19.86
N GLU A 234 -9.62 -14.99 19.37
CA GLU A 234 -11.02 -14.85 19.77
C GLU A 234 -11.23 -15.24 21.24
N GLN A 235 -10.62 -16.32 21.70
CA GLN A 235 -10.64 -16.74 23.11
C GLN A 235 -10.01 -15.69 24.04
N THR A 236 -8.78 -15.23 23.73
CA THR A 236 -8.09 -14.20 24.52
C THR A 236 -8.86 -12.89 24.53
N ARG A 237 -9.45 -12.51 23.39
CA ARG A 237 -10.31 -11.33 23.31
C ARG A 237 -11.51 -11.46 24.25
N ASP A 238 -12.15 -12.61 24.32
CA ASP A 238 -13.37 -12.80 25.11
C ASP A 238 -13.07 -12.93 26.62
N GLU A 239 -11.93 -13.52 27.01
CA GLU A 239 -11.51 -13.67 28.42
C GLU A 239 -11.02 -12.36 29.07
N ASP A 240 -10.15 -11.59 28.39
CA ASP A 240 -9.66 -10.29 28.90
C ASP A 240 -10.74 -9.20 28.87
N TRP A 241 -11.71 -9.31 27.96
CA TRP A 241 -12.81 -8.36 27.83
C TRP A 241 -13.80 -8.43 28.99
N LEU A 242 -14.07 -9.61 29.54
CA LEU A 242 -14.94 -9.77 30.70
C LEU A 242 -14.36 -9.12 31.97
N GLN A 243 -13.04 -9.10 32.13
CA GLN A 243 -12.39 -8.40 33.25
C GLN A 243 -12.32 -6.89 33.02
N ALA A 244 -11.90 -6.42 31.85
CA ALA A 244 -11.72 -4.99 31.57
C ALA A 244 -13.05 -4.21 31.39
N ALA A 245 -14.10 -4.84 30.85
CA ALA A 245 -15.42 -4.22 30.66
C ALA A 245 -16.21 -4.06 31.96
N SER A 246 -15.83 -4.75 33.04
CA SER A 246 -16.48 -4.61 34.35
C SER A 246 -16.20 -3.25 35.04
N THR A 247 -15.11 -2.57 34.66
CA THR A 247 -14.65 -1.31 35.27
C THR A 247 -14.79 -0.07 34.38
N SER A 248 -15.28 -0.21 33.15
CA SER A 248 -15.28 0.87 32.16
C SER A 248 -16.58 0.85 31.35
N THR A 249 -17.35 1.94 31.41
CA THR A 249 -18.58 2.19 30.63
C THR A 249 -18.36 2.24 29.10
N ALA A 250 -17.15 1.97 28.61
CA ALA A 250 -16.86 1.84 27.19
C ALA A 250 -17.33 0.48 26.66
N ARG A 251 -18.65 0.33 26.51
CA ARG A 251 -19.28 -0.76 25.78
C ARG A 251 -18.65 -0.87 24.38
N ALA A 252 -18.21 -2.08 24.05
CA ALA A 252 -17.79 -2.60 22.74
C ALA A 252 -17.94 -1.64 21.55
N ALA A 253 -16.92 -0.82 21.31
CA ALA A 253 -16.75 -0.23 19.99
C ALA A 253 -16.10 -1.30 19.10
N ASP A 254 -16.97 -2.05 18.40
CA ASP A 254 -16.78 -2.59 17.06
C ASP A 254 -15.34 -2.48 16.51
N THR A 255 -14.46 -3.40 16.93
CA THR A 255 -13.12 -3.53 16.36
C THR A 255 -13.07 -4.82 15.56
N ALA A 256 -13.70 -4.78 14.38
CA ALA A 256 -13.68 -5.82 13.35
C ALA A 256 -12.28 -6.07 12.73
N SER A 257 -11.20 -5.98 13.51
CA SER A 257 -9.82 -6.05 13.02
C SER A 257 -8.95 -6.95 13.90
N TYR A 258 -8.62 -8.12 13.35
CA TYR A 258 -7.72 -9.12 13.93
C TYR A 258 -6.27 -8.65 14.15
N TRP A 259 -5.90 -7.44 13.71
CA TRP A 259 -4.56 -6.88 13.93
C TRP A 259 -4.45 -6.04 15.22
N ARG A 260 -5.54 -5.86 15.97
CA ARG A 260 -5.51 -5.09 17.21
C ARG A 260 -5.79 -5.96 18.41
N LEU A 261 -5.10 -5.65 19.50
CA LEU A 261 -5.52 -6.07 20.83
C LEU A 261 -6.49 -5.06 21.43
N PRO A 262 -7.36 -5.47 22.36
CA PRO A 262 -8.32 -4.57 23.02
C PRO A 262 -7.67 -3.37 23.72
N CYS A 263 -6.44 -3.52 24.21
CA CYS A 263 -5.67 -2.45 24.87
C CYS A 263 -5.00 -1.47 23.90
N ASP A 264 -5.00 -1.76 22.60
CA ASP A 264 -4.41 -0.88 21.60
C ASP A 264 -5.25 0.40 21.47
N LYS A 265 -4.59 1.55 21.64
CA LYS A 265 -5.20 2.85 21.35
C LYS A 265 -5.71 2.85 19.90
N LYS A 266 -6.79 3.60 19.62
CA LYS A 266 -7.39 3.79 18.28
C LYS A 266 -6.46 4.51 17.27
N LYS A 267 -5.24 4.03 17.06
CA LYS A 267 -4.26 4.52 16.07
C LYS A 267 -4.42 3.77 14.76
N GLN A 268 -4.54 4.47 13.64
CA GLN A 268 -4.56 3.82 12.32
C GLN A 268 -3.35 2.91 12.13
N PHE A 269 -3.55 1.70 11.61
CA PHE A 269 -2.46 0.79 11.23
C PHE A 269 -1.62 1.43 10.13
N LYS A 270 -0.34 1.63 10.40
CA LYS A 270 0.60 2.27 9.48
C LYS A 270 1.42 1.21 8.75
N THR A 271 1.96 1.61 7.60
CA THR A 271 2.92 0.79 6.87
C THR A 271 4.20 0.51 7.68
N ALA A 272 4.57 1.42 8.60
CA ALA A 272 5.68 1.20 9.53
C ALA A 272 5.40 0.00 10.44
N ASP A 273 4.21 -0.05 11.06
CA ASP A 273 3.80 -1.15 11.94
C ASP A 273 3.91 -2.51 11.22
N ALA A 274 3.45 -2.60 9.97
CA ALA A 274 3.58 -3.81 9.17
C ALA A 274 5.05 -4.20 8.88
N ASN A 275 5.93 -3.23 8.65
CA ASN A 275 7.36 -3.49 8.46
C ASN A 275 8.01 -3.97 9.77
N ASP A 276 7.67 -3.36 10.90
CA ASP A 276 8.18 -3.72 12.22
C ASP A 276 7.76 -5.15 12.58
N TRP A 277 6.49 -5.50 12.33
CA TRP A 277 6.00 -6.88 12.49
C TRP A 277 6.72 -7.86 11.59
N THR A 278 6.95 -7.50 10.32
CA THR A 278 7.71 -8.34 9.39
C THR A 278 9.14 -8.56 9.88
N ALA A 279 9.81 -7.50 10.35
CA ALA A 279 11.17 -7.59 10.88
C ALA A 279 11.22 -8.46 12.15
N CYS A 280 10.27 -8.29 13.06
CA CYS A 280 10.14 -9.08 14.28
C CYS A 280 9.96 -10.57 13.96
N ALA A 281 8.99 -10.92 13.10
CA ALA A 281 8.72 -12.29 12.70
C ALA A 281 9.93 -12.95 12.03
N LEU A 282 10.65 -12.21 11.16
CA LEU A 282 11.87 -12.70 10.52
C LEU A 282 13.01 -12.90 11.52
N GLY A 283 13.13 -12.04 12.51
CA GLY A 283 14.08 -12.19 13.61
C GLY A 283 13.85 -13.47 14.41
N HIS A 284 12.58 -13.80 14.72
CA HIS A 284 12.24 -15.03 15.44
C HIS A 284 12.60 -16.31 14.69
N VAL A 285 12.49 -16.31 13.36
CA VAL A 285 12.88 -17.46 12.52
C VAL A 285 14.34 -17.44 12.09
N GLY A 286 15.15 -16.51 12.63
CA GLY A 286 16.56 -16.36 12.28
C GLY A 286 16.81 -15.96 10.82
N CYS A 287 15.82 -15.37 10.14
CA CYS A 287 15.94 -14.95 8.75
C CYS A 287 16.51 -13.54 8.68
N VAL A 288 17.73 -13.42 8.16
CA VAL A 288 18.44 -12.15 7.99
C VAL A 288 18.44 -11.77 6.51
N PRO A 289 18.19 -10.50 6.15
CA PRO A 289 18.33 -10.07 4.76
C PRO A 289 19.78 -10.22 4.29
N PRO A 290 20.01 -10.44 2.98
CA PRO A 290 21.36 -10.40 2.42
C PRO A 290 22.02 -9.05 2.70
N GLU A 291 23.36 -9.01 2.67
CA GLU A 291 24.13 -7.80 2.97
C GLU A 291 23.66 -6.60 2.12
N GLY A 292 23.47 -5.45 2.78
CA GLY A 292 22.90 -4.25 2.16
C GLY A 292 21.39 -4.31 1.85
N GLY A 293 20.72 -5.42 2.18
CA GLY A 293 19.30 -5.65 1.97
C GLY A 293 18.41 -5.32 3.17
N HIS A 294 17.13 -5.11 2.90
CA HIS A 294 16.09 -5.00 3.93
C HIS A 294 14.84 -5.76 3.51
N TYR A 295 14.25 -6.51 4.44
CA TYR A 295 12.91 -7.06 4.29
C TYR A 295 11.87 -6.02 4.69
N THR A 296 10.84 -5.88 3.87
CA THR A 296 9.70 -4.99 4.14
C THR A 296 8.41 -5.78 3.98
N ALA A 297 7.32 -5.29 4.57
CA ALA A 297 6.00 -5.86 4.37
C ALA A 297 5.57 -5.88 2.89
N HIS A 298 6.18 -5.06 2.04
CA HIS A 298 5.94 -5.14 0.60
C HIS A 298 6.68 -6.31 -0.07
N ARG A 299 7.84 -6.73 0.46
CA ARG A 299 8.58 -7.88 -0.05
C ARG A 299 7.88 -9.21 0.22
N THR A 300 7.12 -9.33 1.31
CA THR A 300 6.30 -10.52 1.57
C THR A 300 5.27 -10.74 0.45
N ARG A 301 4.72 -9.65 -0.13
CA ARG A 301 3.84 -9.72 -1.29
C ARG A 301 4.56 -10.22 -2.55
N LYS A 302 5.80 -9.78 -2.80
CA LYS A 302 6.63 -10.31 -3.90
C LYS A 302 6.93 -11.79 -3.68
N GLY A 303 7.39 -12.16 -2.48
CA GLY A 303 7.68 -13.53 -2.09
C GLY A 303 6.46 -14.44 -2.27
N ALA A 304 5.31 -14.07 -1.72
CA ALA A 304 4.06 -14.83 -1.87
C ALA A 304 3.66 -15.06 -3.33
N THR A 305 3.92 -14.09 -4.20
CA THR A 305 3.66 -14.21 -5.64
C THR A 305 4.57 -15.23 -6.29
N ALA A 306 5.88 -15.18 -6.01
CA ALA A 306 6.85 -16.13 -6.52
C ALA A 306 6.58 -17.54 -5.98
N CYS A 307 6.38 -17.69 -4.66
CA CYS A 307 6.13 -18.97 -4.00
C CYS A 307 4.82 -19.62 -4.46
N SER A 308 3.73 -18.87 -4.60
CA SER A 308 2.48 -19.43 -5.12
C SER A 308 2.64 -19.91 -6.57
N ARG A 309 3.39 -19.19 -7.40
CA ARG A 309 3.68 -19.64 -8.78
C ARG A 309 4.57 -20.87 -8.84
N SER A 310 5.58 -20.98 -7.98
CA SER A 310 6.45 -22.17 -7.95
C SER A 310 5.69 -23.43 -7.53
N VAL A 311 4.68 -23.30 -6.67
CA VAL A 311 3.76 -24.38 -6.26
C VAL A 311 2.74 -24.76 -7.34
N GLY A 312 2.64 -23.97 -8.42
CA GLY A 312 1.72 -24.25 -9.53
C GLY A 312 0.36 -23.55 -9.44
N VAL A 313 0.21 -22.55 -8.56
CA VAL A 313 -1.02 -21.73 -8.50
C VAL A 313 -1.19 -20.96 -9.80
N VAL A 314 -2.36 -21.07 -10.44
CA VAL A 314 -2.63 -20.41 -11.73
C VAL A 314 -2.62 -18.87 -11.59
N MET A 315 -2.19 -18.17 -12.65
CA MET A 315 -1.96 -16.72 -12.63
C MET A 315 -3.21 -15.93 -12.24
N GLU A 316 -4.39 -16.40 -12.62
CA GLU A 316 -5.68 -15.80 -12.33
C GLU A 316 -5.94 -15.74 -10.83
N LYS A 317 -5.61 -16.81 -10.09
CA LYS A 317 -5.71 -16.85 -8.63
C LYS A 317 -4.67 -15.93 -8.00
N VAL A 318 -3.43 -15.96 -8.48
CA VAL A 318 -2.36 -15.04 -8.01
C VAL A 318 -2.80 -13.58 -8.17
N CYS A 319 -3.34 -13.22 -9.33
CA CYS A 319 -3.86 -11.88 -9.62
C CYS A 319 -5.09 -11.54 -8.76
N PHE A 320 -5.98 -12.51 -8.53
CA PHE A 320 -7.16 -12.32 -7.70
C PHE A 320 -6.79 -11.98 -6.25
N PHE A 321 -5.96 -12.80 -5.60
CA PHE A 321 -5.52 -12.60 -4.22
C PHE A 321 -4.61 -11.38 -4.09
N GLY A 322 -3.72 -11.17 -5.05
CA GLY A 322 -2.81 -10.04 -5.06
C GLY A 322 -3.39 -8.74 -5.59
N ARG A 323 -4.68 -8.70 -5.94
CA ARG A 323 -5.38 -7.51 -6.50
C ARG A 323 -4.65 -6.88 -7.69
N TRP A 324 -4.16 -7.71 -8.60
CA TRP A 324 -3.59 -7.28 -9.87
C TRP A 324 -4.59 -7.47 -11.00
N VAL A 325 -4.47 -6.62 -12.02
CA VAL A 325 -5.02 -6.94 -13.34
C VAL A 325 -4.12 -8.02 -13.95
N GLN A 326 -4.69 -9.00 -14.66
CA GLN A 326 -3.96 -10.18 -15.15
C GLN A 326 -2.66 -9.85 -15.91
N LEU A 327 -2.64 -8.74 -16.66
CA LEU A 327 -1.49 -8.30 -17.44
C LEU A 327 -0.66 -7.21 -16.76
N SER A 328 -0.76 -7.06 -15.44
CA SER A 328 0.01 -6.05 -14.71
C SER A 328 1.49 -6.39 -14.75
N SER A 329 2.32 -5.48 -15.26
CA SER A 329 3.79 -5.65 -15.23
C SER A 329 4.32 -5.87 -13.81
N ALA A 330 3.62 -5.37 -12.78
CA ALA A 330 3.98 -5.58 -11.39
C ALA A 330 3.92 -7.05 -10.96
N VAL A 331 2.89 -7.81 -11.36
CA VAL A 331 2.80 -9.24 -10.97
C VAL A 331 3.88 -10.05 -11.68
N HIS A 332 4.13 -9.79 -12.96
CA HIS A 332 5.17 -10.49 -13.71
C HIS A 332 6.58 -10.17 -13.20
N TYR A 333 6.84 -8.95 -12.72
CA TYR A 333 8.11 -8.60 -12.08
C TYR A 333 8.30 -9.28 -10.72
N TYR A 334 7.22 -9.72 -10.07
CA TYR A 334 7.30 -10.39 -8.78
C TYR A 334 7.57 -11.88 -8.89
N ILE A 335 7.27 -12.47 -10.03
CA ILE A 335 7.49 -13.89 -10.28
C ILE A 335 8.95 -14.10 -10.61
N ASP A 336 9.62 -14.88 -9.78
CA ASP A 336 10.93 -15.42 -10.08
C ASP A 336 10.75 -16.77 -10.79
N PRO A 337 11.10 -16.90 -12.08
CA PRO A 337 10.96 -18.16 -12.80
C PRO A 337 11.93 -19.24 -12.31
N THR A 338 12.92 -18.89 -11.49
CA THR A 338 13.91 -19.83 -10.92
C THR A 338 13.50 -20.36 -9.55
N ALA A 339 12.44 -19.83 -8.94
CA ALA A 339 11.97 -20.27 -7.64
C ALA A 339 11.44 -21.71 -7.72
N VAL A 340 12.03 -22.60 -6.92
CA VAL A 340 11.61 -23.99 -6.77
C VAL A 340 10.68 -24.09 -5.55
N ALA A 341 9.58 -24.83 -5.68
CA ALA A 341 8.67 -25.06 -4.56
C ALA A 341 9.33 -25.92 -3.48
N ASP A 342 9.24 -25.48 -2.23
CA ASP A 342 9.59 -26.28 -1.06
C ASP A 342 8.34 -26.69 -0.26
N ALA A 343 8.55 -27.50 0.79
CA ALA A 343 7.46 -27.97 1.64
C ALA A 343 6.68 -26.84 2.35
N ASN A 344 7.33 -25.73 2.72
CA ASN A 344 6.67 -24.59 3.35
C ASN A 344 5.78 -23.85 2.35
N MET A 345 6.26 -23.66 1.12
CA MET A 345 5.49 -23.02 0.05
C MET A 345 4.27 -23.85 -0.31
N VAL A 346 4.42 -25.17 -0.45
CA VAL A 346 3.29 -26.08 -0.71
C VAL A 346 2.30 -26.07 0.45
N TYR A 347 2.78 -26.07 1.70
CA TYR A 347 1.92 -25.95 2.86
C TYR A 347 1.08 -24.65 2.81
N TYR A 348 1.72 -23.50 2.59
CA TYR A 348 1.03 -22.21 2.69
C TYR A 348 0.17 -21.86 1.44
N PHE A 349 0.59 -22.29 0.24
CA PHE A 349 -0.06 -21.94 -1.02
C PHE A 349 -0.69 -23.12 -1.76
N GLY A 350 -0.49 -24.35 -1.31
CA GLY A 350 -0.98 -25.56 -1.98
C GLY A 350 -2.50 -25.61 -2.08
N TRP A 351 -3.23 -25.07 -1.09
CA TRP A 351 -4.69 -24.96 -1.13
C TRP A 351 -5.22 -24.08 -2.29
N LEU A 352 -4.35 -23.26 -2.91
CA LEU A 352 -4.70 -22.46 -4.07
C LEU A 352 -4.55 -23.22 -5.39
N THR A 353 -3.92 -24.40 -5.42
CA THR A 353 -3.77 -25.16 -6.67
C THR A 353 -5.10 -25.81 -7.10
N PRO A 354 -5.30 -26.09 -8.39
CA PRO A 354 -6.40 -26.95 -8.82
C PRO A 354 -6.28 -28.34 -8.20
N GLY A 355 -7.36 -28.88 -7.63
CA GLY A 355 -7.35 -30.22 -7.02
C GLY A 355 -6.64 -30.32 -5.66
N TRP A 356 -6.46 -29.19 -4.97
CA TRP A 356 -5.70 -29.14 -3.71
C TRP A 356 -6.15 -30.11 -2.62
N GLN A 357 -7.43 -30.51 -2.58
CA GLN A 357 -7.94 -31.50 -1.62
C GLN A 357 -7.18 -32.85 -1.72
N GLN A 358 -6.82 -33.26 -2.94
CA GLN A 358 -6.02 -34.47 -3.18
C GLN A 358 -4.56 -34.28 -2.76
N THR A 359 -4.06 -33.04 -2.87
CA THR A 359 -2.69 -32.66 -2.49
C THR A 359 -2.55 -32.57 -0.97
N ALA A 360 -3.50 -31.94 -0.28
CA ALA A 360 -3.48 -31.73 1.17
C ALA A 360 -3.40 -33.06 1.97
N ALA A 361 -4.09 -34.10 1.50
CA ALA A 361 -4.01 -35.44 2.10
C ALA A 361 -2.59 -36.03 2.08
N GLN A 362 -1.78 -35.71 1.06
CA GLN A 362 -0.41 -36.21 0.92
C GLN A 362 0.59 -35.47 1.82
N TYR A 363 0.38 -34.17 2.08
CA TYR A 363 1.31 -33.34 2.85
C TYR A 363 1.03 -33.32 4.37
N ARG A 364 -0.22 -33.57 4.79
CA ARG A 364 -0.58 -33.68 6.23
C ARG A 364 0.20 -34.76 6.99
N VAL A 365 0.71 -35.78 6.29
CA VAL A 365 1.44 -36.90 6.89
C VAL A 365 2.85 -36.52 7.36
N ARG A 366 3.40 -35.37 6.94
CA ARG A 366 4.84 -35.09 7.05
C ARG A 366 5.28 -34.01 8.05
N ARG A 367 4.38 -33.39 8.82
CA ARG A 367 4.79 -32.47 9.90
C ARG A 367 4.10 -32.78 11.22
N ARG A 368 4.88 -33.32 12.16
CA ARG A 368 4.78 -32.84 13.55
C ARG A 368 5.38 -31.44 13.57
N VAL A 369 4.67 -30.48 14.15
CA VAL A 369 5.23 -29.16 14.47
C VAL A 369 6.53 -29.37 15.24
N PRO A 370 7.65 -28.71 14.88
CA PRO A 370 8.86 -28.78 15.69
C PRO A 370 8.52 -28.35 17.12
N ALA A 371 8.89 -29.15 18.12
CA ALA A 371 8.51 -28.95 19.53
C ALA A 371 8.78 -27.52 20.05
N GLN A 372 9.80 -26.86 19.49
CA GLN A 372 10.20 -25.49 19.82
C GLN A 372 9.07 -24.44 19.63
N ILE A 373 8.28 -24.52 18.56
CA ILE A 373 7.20 -23.53 18.30
C ILE A 373 6.03 -23.76 19.27
N SER A 374 5.80 -25.02 19.67
CA SER A 374 4.77 -25.35 20.66
C SER A 374 5.09 -24.79 22.04
N GLU A 375 6.37 -24.69 22.41
CA GLU A 375 6.80 -24.10 23.69
C GLU A 375 6.70 -22.57 23.66
N ASP A 376 7.07 -21.92 22.56
CA ASP A 376 6.93 -20.46 22.40
C ASP A 376 5.46 -20.02 22.34
N MET A 377 4.58 -20.81 21.71
CA MET A 377 3.13 -20.55 21.75
C MET A 377 2.52 -20.83 23.13
N ALA A 378 3.09 -21.74 23.93
CA ALA A 378 2.69 -21.95 25.31
C ALA A 378 3.12 -20.77 26.21
N MET A 379 4.23 -20.10 25.90
CA MET A 379 4.70 -18.88 26.59
C MET A 379 3.83 -17.64 26.31
N ILE A 380 3.03 -17.66 25.24
CA ILE A 380 2.03 -16.61 24.96
C ILE A 380 0.75 -16.81 25.80
N ARG A 381 0.55 -18.00 26.41
CA ARG A 381 -0.59 -18.29 27.31
C ARG A 381 -0.36 -17.83 28.76
N VAL A 382 0.38 -16.74 28.97
CA VAL A 382 0.65 -16.16 30.30
C VAL A 382 -0.28 -15.00 30.60
#